data_AF-A0A2V8SYS8-F1
#
_entry.id   AF-A0A2V8SYS8-F1
#
_cell.length_a   1.000
_cell.length_b   1.000
_cell.length_c   1.000
_cell.angle_alpha   90.00
_cell.angle_beta   90.00
_cell.angle_gamma   90.00
#
_symmetry.space_group_name_H-M   'P 1'
#
loop_
_entity.id
_entity.type
_entity.pdbx_description
1 polymer ?
#
loop_
_entity_poly.entity_id
_entity_poly.type
_entity_poly.pdbx_seq_one_letter_code
_entity_poly.pdbx_strand_id
1 'polypeptide(L)'
;MLLGKGADVPRNQDGVALIGDPRNNENLTITQLHSVFLRLHNKMVKAVESRGISPASVFAEAQRLTRWHYQFAVVNDFLAALTGEGIVEDVLREVEYFADGQRRILRPHLLFYHFRNQPFIPVEFSVAAYRLGHSMVRPSYHLNEEQQRFTEAHGGTGNPRIPFRIPIFSASGPNLNGFRPIPPKSVDQPFSMEIDWKFFFDFNTGGKLPQPSYRLDTSLVEPLFDLRIPKVIGPHEKHISLAERNLFRGRSMALPSGQSVARAMGLEPLAGEDLLLGQNFAEAIKAKKLTEHQIKHAEAVQRRLEVETPLWYYILAEAQKLHEGEHLGPLCGRIVAEVFIGFLAGDSQSYLQVDPGWTPVREGLVPEGSLADLVKFAINGN
;
A
#
# COMPACT_ATOMS: atom_id res chain seq x y z
N MET A 1 -11.81 -4.39 -25.75
CA MET A 1 -10.81 -4.08 -24.70
C MET A 1 -11.19 -2.76 -24.04
N LEU A 2 -11.40 -2.76 -22.72
CA LEU A 2 -11.67 -1.54 -21.94
C LEU A 2 -10.33 -0.87 -21.60
N LEU A 3 -9.99 0.19 -22.32
CA LEU A 3 -8.81 1.02 -22.03
C LEU A 3 -9.19 2.51 -22.13
N GLY A 4 -8.60 3.32 -21.25
CA GLY A 4 -8.65 4.77 -21.37
C GLY A 4 -7.70 5.27 -22.46
N LYS A 5 -7.57 6.59 -22.55
CA LYS A 5 -6.58 7.22 -23.42
C LYS A 5 -5.19 7.16 -22.77
N GLY A 6 -4.21 6.61 -23.49
CA GLY A 6 -2.82 6.53 -22.99
C GLY A 6 -2.71 5.71 -21.70
N ALA A 7 -2.05 6.28 -20.68
CA ALA A 7 -1.94 5.66 -19.35
C ALA A 7 -3.17 5.82 -18.44
N ASP A 8 -4.22 6.54 -18.86
CA ASP A 8 -5.40 6.79 -18.02
C ASP A 8 -6.38 5.60 -18.05
N VAL A 9 -7.32 5.60 -17.10
CA VAL A 9 -8.46 4.68 -17.05
C VAL A 9 -9.59 5.18 -17.96
N PRO A 10 -10.53 4.32 -18.38
CA PRO A 10 -11.76 4.77 -19.04
C PRO A 10 -12.51 5.75 -18.14
N ARG A 11 -13.12 6.78 -18.74
CA ARG A 11 -13.87 7.81 -18.02
C ARG A 11 -15.22 8.07 -18.68
N ASN A 12 -16.21 8.50 -17.90
CA ASN A 12 -17.48 8.97 -18.44
C ASN A 12 -17.35 10.40 -19.01
N GLN A 13 -18.45 10.98 -19.50
CA GLN A 13 -18.49 12.32 -20.10
C GLN A 13 -18.13 13.44 -19.10
N ASP A 14 -18.32 13.21 -17.79
CA ASP A 14 -17.96 14.13 -16.72
C ASP A 14 -16.49 13.98 -16.25
N GLY A 15 -15.72 13.09 -16.89
CA GLY A 15 -14.34 12.80 -16.53
C GLY A 15 -14.17 11.91 -15.28
N VAL A 16 -15.24 11.28 -14.80
CA VAL A 16 -15.21 10.34 -13.67
C VAL A 16 -14.63 9.00 -14.13
N ALA A 17 -13.68 8.47 -13.36
CA ALA A 17 -13.06 7.17 -13.63
C ALA A 17 -14.07 6.02 -13.55
N LEU A 18 -14.06 5.15 -14.55
CA LEU A 18 -14.84 3.92 -14.61
C LEU A 18 -13.99 2.75 -14.09
N ILE A 19 -13.84 2.69 -12.78
CA ILE A 19 -13.07 1.67 -12.04
C ILE A 19 -13.93 1.03 -10.95
N GLY A 20 -13.51 -0.14 -10.46
CA GLY A 20 -14.31 -0.94 -9.52
C GLY A 20 -14.60 -0.25 -8.18
N ASP A 21 -13.64 0.52 -7.65
CA ASP A 21 -13.85 1.40 -6.49
C ASP A 21 -13.46 2.84 -6.88
N PRO A 22 -14.42 3.79 -6.96
CA PRO A 22 -14.14 5.15 -7.40
C PRO A 22 -13.20 5.92 -6.46
N ARG A 23 -13.04 5.49 -5.19
CA ARG A 23 -12.12 6.13 -4.23
C ARG A 23 -10.66 5.95 -4.65
N ASN A 24 -10.35 4.86 -5.35
CA ASN A 24 -8.99 4.62 -5.86
C ASN A 24 -8.58 5.58 -6.99
N ASN A 25 -9.46 6.48 -7.42
CA ASN A 25 -9.08 7.61 -8.27
C ASN A 25 -8.54 8.80 -7.47
N GLU A 26 -8.19 8.66 -6.18
CA GLU A 26 -7.73 9.75 -5.31
C GLU A 26 -6.37 10.35 -5.68
N ASN A 27 -5.48 9.57 -6.31
CA ASN A 27 -4.20 10.05 -6.84
C ASN A 27 -3.87 9.39 -8.18
N LEU A 28 -3.07 10.09 -9.00
CA LEU A 28 -2.75 9.65 -10.35
C LEU A 28 -1.88 8.39 -10.39
N THR A 29 -1.13 8.08 -9.33
CA THR A 29 -0.33 6.84 -9.25
C THR A 29 -1.24 5.62 -9.16
N ILE A 30 -2.19 5.60 -8.22
CA ILE A 30 -3.17 4.51 -8.09
C ILE A 30 -4.05 4.42 -9.35
N THR A 31 -4.44 5.56 -9.92
CA THR A 31 -5.23 5.61 -11.16
C THR A 31 -4.51 4.93 -12.32
N GLN A 32 -3.22 5.22 -12.50
CA GLN A 32 -2.43 4.61 -13.56
C GLN A 32 -2.17 3.13 -13.28
N LEU A 33 -2.02 2.73 -12.01
CA LEU A 33 -1.92 1.31 -11.65
C LEU A 33 -3.20 0.55 -12.03
N HIS A 34 -4.39 1.15 -11.85
CA HIS A 34 -5.64 0.57 -12.37
C HIS A 34 -5.60 0.39 -13.89
N SER A 35 -5.06 1.34 -14.65
CA SER A 35 -4.87 1.19 -16.10
C SER A 35 -3.93 0.03 -16.45
N VAL A 36 -2.87 -0.18 -15.66
CA VAL A 36 -1.99 -1.36 -15.81
C VAL A 36 -2.78 -2.66 -15.59
N PHE A 37 -3.60 -2.76 -14.55
CA PHE A 37 -4.40 -3.97 -14.31
C PHE A 37 -5.50 -4.20 -15.37
N LEU A 38 -6.03 -3.14 -15.99
CA LEU A 38 -6.91 -3.27 -17.16
C LEU A 38 -6.14 -3.86 -18.36
N ARG A 39 -4.90 -3.42 -18.59
CA ARG A 39 -4.02 -3.98 -19.63
C ARG A 39 -3.65 -5.43 -19.34
N LEU A 40 -3.33 -5.76 -18.09
CA LEU A 40 -3.10 -7.13 -17.62
C LEU A 40 -4.29 -8.02 -17.97
N HIS A 41 -5.50 -7.62 -17.58
CA HIS A 41 -6.71 -8.38 -17.87
C HIS A 41 -6.94 -8.56 -19.38
N ASN A 42 -6.76 -7.51 -20.18
CA ASN A 42 -6.88 -7.60 -21.63
C ASN A 42 -5.83 -8.57 -22.25
N LYS A 43 -4.63 -8.68 -21.67
CA LYS A 43 -3.66 -9.70 -22.09
C LYS A 43 -4.07 -11.11 -21.65
N MET A 44 -4.63 -11.26 -20.46
CA MET A 44 -5.19 -12.54 -20.00
C MET A 44 -6.33 -13.00 -20.92
N VAL A 45 -7.19 -12.09 -21.39
CA VAL A 45 -8.22 -12.39 -22.42
C VAL A 45 -7.58 -13.02 -23.66
N LYS A 46 -6.54 -12.39 -24.22
CA LYS A 46 -5.85 -12.93 -25.41
C LYS A 46 -5.21 -14.30 -25.15
N ALA A 47 -4.63 -14.50 -23.97
CA ALA A 47 -4.02 -15.77 -23.58
C ALA A 47 -5.07 -16.88 -23.39
N VAL A 48 -6.27 -16.54 -22.91
CA VAL A 48 -7.39 -17.47 -22.76
C VAL A 48 -8.00 -17.81 -24.12
N GLU A 49 -8.16 -16.83 -25.01
CA GLU A 49 -8.63 -17.04 -26.38
C GLU A 49 -7.72 -17.98 -27.17
N SER A 50 -6.39 -17.83 -27.03
CA SER A 50 -5.42 -18.69 -27.73
C SER A 50 -5.44 -20.14 -27.26
N ARG A 51 -6.00 -20.42 -26.07
CA ARG A 51 -6.22 -21.77 -25.54
C ARG A 51 -7.50 -22.43 -26.06
N GLY A 52 -8.26 -21.75 -26.93
CA GLY A 52 -9.49 -22.29 -27.52
C GLY A 52 -10.69 -22.31 -26.58
N ILE A 53 -10.65 -21.53 -25.50
CA ILE A 53 -11.79 -21.36 -24.58
C ILE A 53 -12.95 -20.69 -25.31
N SER A 54 -14.18 -21.13 -25.04
CA SER A 54 -15.36 -20.60 -25.70
C SER A 54 -15.52 -19.09 -25.45
N PRO A 55 -15.94 -18.27 -26.45
CA PRO A 55 -16.08 -16.82 -26.28
C PRO A 55 -16.94 -16.40 -25.08
N ALA A 56 -17.96 -17.20 -24.74
CA ALA A 56 -18.83 -16.96 -23.58
C ALA A 56 -18.10 -17.10 -22.22
N SER A 57 -16.99 -17.85 -22.16
CA SER A 57 -16.23 -18.12 -20.93
C SER A 57 -14.94 -17.31 -20.82
N VAL A 58 -14.48 -16.70 -21.93
CA VAL A 58 -13.20 -15.99 -22.01
C VAL A 58 -13.06 -14.93 -20.90
N PHE A 59 -14.10 -14.11 -20.69
CA PHE A 59 -14.03 -13.04 -19.69
C PHE A 59 -13.91 -13.60 -18.27
N ALA A 60 -14.75 -14.58 -17.91
CA ALA A 60 -14.75 -15.19 -16.57
C ALA A 60 -13.40 -15.85 -16.27
N GLU A 61 -12.82 -16.53 -17.26
CA GLU A 61 -11.54 -17.19 -17.13
C GLU A 61 -10.37 -16.19 -17.04
N ALA A 62 -10.37 -15.14 -17.88
CA ALA A 62 -9.38 -14.07 -17.79
C ALA A 62 -9.46 -13.31 -16.46
N GLN A 63 -10.67 -13.12 -15.93
CA GLN A 63 -10.89 -12.53 -14.61
C GLN A 63 -10.35 -13.45 -13.50
N ARG A 64 -10.61 -14.75 -13.57
CA ARG A 64 -10.06 -15.76 -12.65
C ARG A 64 -8.54 -15.71 -12.64
N LEU A 65 -7.90 -15.76 -13.81
CA LEU A 65 -6.43 -15.70 -13.94
C LEU A 65 -5.86 -14.39 -13.41
N THR A 66 -6.45 -13.25 -13.77
CA THR A 66 -5.97 -11.93 -13.29
C THR A 66 -6.06 -11.84 -11.77
N ARG A 67 -7.16 -12.31 -11.17
CA ARG A 67 -7.34 -12.36 -9.72
C ARG A 67 -6.33 -13.29 -9.06
N TRP A 68 -6.12 -14.50 -9.57
CA TRP A 68 -5.21 -15.46 -8.94
C TRP A 68 -3.77 -14.98 -8.97
N HIS A 69 -3.32 -14.39 -10.08
CA HIS A 69 -2.00 -13.75 -10.14
C HIS A 69 -1.89 -12.59 -9.15
N TYR A 70 -2.91 -11.74 -9.06
CA TYR A 70 -2.92 -10.64 -8.08
C TYR A 70 -2.87 -11.17 -6.64
N GLN A 71 -3.69 -12.16 -6.29
CA GLN A 71 -3.71 -12.77 -4.96
C GLN A 71 -2.37 -13.45 -4.65
N PHE A 72 -1.73 -14.09 -5.62
CA PHE A 72 -0.41 -14.69 -5.46
C PHE A 72 0.67 -13.64 -5.23
N ALA A 73 0.71 -12.56 -6.02
CA ALA A 73 1.63 -11.44 -5.81
C ALA A 73 1.40 -10.78 -4.45
N VAL A 74 0.14 -10.64 -4.01
CA VAL A 74 -0.16 -10.11 -2.67
C VAL A 74 0.47 -10.97 -1.57
N VAL A 75 0.40 -12.30 -1.65
CA VAL A 75 0.94 -13.17 -0.60
C VAL A 75 2.46 -13.33 -0.69
N ASN A 76 2.96 -13.63 -1.89
CA ASN A 76 4.33 -14.11 -2.08
C ASN A 76 5.33 -13.01 -2.42
N ASP A 77 4.87 -11.78 -2.68
CA ASP A 77 5.72 -10.62 -2.95
C ASP A 77 5.40 -9.49 -1.95
N PHE A 78 4.18 -8.95 -1.98
CA PHE A 78 3.83 -7.81 -1.11
C PHE A 78 3.85 -8.13 0.39
N LEU A 79 3.15 -9.19 0.83
CA LEU A 79 3.14 -9.55 2.26
C LEU A 79 4.52 -10.02 2.72
N ALA A 80 5.19 -10.85 1.92
CA ALA A 80 6.55 -11.33 2.25
C ALA A 80 7.52 -10.16 2.47
N ALA A 81 7.52 -9.16 1.58
CA ALA A 81 8.33 -7.95 1.75
C ALA A 81 7.87 -7.10 2.94
N LEU A 82 6.57 -6.99 3.18
CA LEU A 82 6.00 -6.12 4.21
C LEU A 82 6.18 -6.68 5.63
N THR A 83 6.13 -8.00 5.82
CA THR A 83 6.17 -8.62 7.15
C THR A 83 7.57 -9.10 7.56
N GLY A 84 8.51 -9.17 6.62
CA GLY A 84 9.79 -9.82 6.84
C GLY A 84 9.70 -11.34 6.84
N GLU A 85 10.84 -11.99 7.06
CA GLU A 85 10.98 -13.44 6.96
C GLU A 85 10.19 -14.19 8.05
N GLY A 86 9.53 -15.29 7.67
CA GLY A 86 8.95 -16.28 8.58
C GLY A 86 7.48 -16.05 8.94
N ILE A 87 6.95 -14.82 8.88
CA ILE A 87 5.54 -14.56 9.25
C ILE A 87 4.58 -15.18 8.23
N VAL A 88 4.81 -14.98 6.93
CA VAL A 88 3.94 -15.53 5.89
C VAL A 88 4.02 -17.06 5.89
N GLU A 89 5.23 -17.63 6.03
CA GLU A 89 5.46 -19.07 6.11
C GLU A 89 4.79 -19.69 7.34
N ASP A 90 4.76 -18.97 8.46
CA ASP A 90 4.07 -19.44 9.68
C ASP A 90 2.54 -19.40 9.54
N VAL A 91 2.00 -18.38 8.88
CA VAL A 91 0.56 -18.20 8.69
C VAL A 91 0.02 -19.03 7.52
N LEU A 92 0.84 -19.36 6.52
CA LEU A 92 0.48 -20.20 5.37
C LEU A 92 1.45 -21.38 5.27
N ARG A 93 1.14 -22.45 6.00
CA ARG A 93 2.04 -23.59 6.17
C ARG A 93 1.83 -24.66 5.11
N GLU A 94 2.93 -25.30 4.71
CA GLU A 94 2.85 -26.57 3.99
C GLU A 94 2.40 -27.68 4.95
N VAL A 95 1.35 -28.38 4.56
CA VAL A 95 0.81 -29.53 5.29
C VAL A 95 0.93 -30.76 4.41
N GLU A 96 1.53 -31.81 4.96
CA GLU A 96 1.61 -33.11 4.32
C GLU A 96 0.34 -33.93 4.58
N TYR A 97 -0.12 -34.64 3.55
CA TYR A 97 -1.21 -35.59 3.66
C TYR A 97 -1.01 -36.76 2.71
N PHE A 98 -1.69 -37.87 2.98
CA PHE A 98 -1.66 -39.06 2.14
C PHE A 98 -2.93 -39.14 1.29
N ALA A 99 -2.77 -39.36 0.00
CA ALA A 99 -3.87 -39.71 -0.91
C ALA A 99 -3.45 -40.88 -1.82
N ASP A 100 -2.91 -40.60 -2.99
CA ASP A 100 -2.30 -41.56 -3.93
C ASP A 100 -0.75 -41.55 -3.83
N GLY A 101 -0.25 -41.30 -2.63
CA GLY A 101 1.15 -41.00 -2.33
C GLY A 101 1.27 -39.85 -1.32
N GLN A 102 2.50 -39.48 -0.97
CA GLN A 102 2.76 -38.31 -0.13
C GLN A 102 2.48 -37.04 -0.95
N ARG A 103 1.61 -36.18 -0.43
CA ARG A 103 1.22 -34.91 -1.05
C ARG A 103 1.45 -33.76 -0.09
N ARG A 104 1.61 -32.56 -0.63
CA ARG A 104 1.83 -31.30 0.09
C ARG A 104 0.86 -30.25 -0.43
N ILE A 105 0.26 -29.48 0.47
CA ILE A 105 -0.60 -28.34 0.16
C ILE A 105 -0.37 -27.22 1.15
N LEU A 106 -0.58 -25.97 0.70
CA LEU A 106 -0.59 -24.82 1.60
C LEU A 106 -1.93 -24.74 2.34
N ARG A 107 -1.86 -24.54 3.66
CA ARG A 107 -3.03 -24.34 4.53
C ARG A 107 -2.81 -23.16 5.48
N PRO A 108 -3.82 -22.29 5.64
CA PRO A 108 -3.79 -21.24 6.65
C PRO A 108 -3.65 -21.79 8.07
N HIS A 109 -2.76 -21.20 8.84
CA HIS A 109 -2.58 -21.40 10.27
C HIS A 109 -2.88 -20.07 11.00
N LEU A 110 -4.17 -19.80 11.19
CA LEU A 110 -4.69 -18.56 11.77
C LEU A 110 -4.85 -18.73 13.29
N LEU A 111 -4.15 -17.91 14.08
CA LEU A 111 -4.17 -17.96 15.54
C LEU A 111 -5.04 -16.87 16.16
N PHE A 112 -5.23 -15.74 15.47
CA PHE A 112 -5.92 -14.56 16.01
C PHE A 112 -7.08 -14.10 15.12
N TYR A 113 -7.08 -14.48 13.84
CA TYR A 113 -8.11 -14.16 12.88
C TYR A 113 -9.10 -15.32 12.73
N HIS A 114 -10.24 -15.20 13.40
CA HIS A 114 -11.30 -16.21 13.38
C HIS A 114 -12.59 -15.65 12.79
N PHE A 115 -12.95 -16.11 11.60
CA PHE A 115 -14.27 -15.88 11.01
C PHE A 115 -15.08 -17.18 11.02
N ARG A 116 -16.42 -17.06 11.07
CA ARG A 116 -17.33 -18.23 11.06
C ARG A 116 -17.91 -18.50 9.68
N ASN A 117 -18.61 -17.52 9.13
CA ASN A 117 -19.34 -17.66 7.87
C ASN A 117 -18.62 -16.97 6.72
N GLN A 118 -18.24 -15.71 6.93
CA GLN A 118 -17.55 -14.89 5.93
C GLN A 118 -16.41 -14.16 6.59
N PRO A 119 -15.26 -14.03 5.91
CA PRO A 119 -14.20 -13.16 6.38
C PRO A 119 -14.68 -11.72 6.52
N PHE A 120 -14.16 -11.03 7.52
CA PHE A 120 -14.47 -9.64 7.84
C PHE A 120 -13.18 -8.84 8.05
N ILE A 121 -13.24 -7.52 7.90
CA ILE A 121 -12.11 -6.65 8.21
C ILE A 121 -12.12 -6.32 9.71
N PRO A 122 -11.12 -6.74 10.52
CA PRO A 122 -11.06 -6.37 11.93
C PRO A 122 -10.83 -4.87 12.12
N VAL A 123 -11.24 -4.35 13.29
CA VAL A 123 -11.07 -2.93 13.62
C VAL A 123 -9.58 -2.62 13.82
N GLU A 124 -8.84 -3.50 14.48
CA GLU A 124 -7.39 -3.45 14.68
C GLU A 124 -6.67 -3.37 13.34
N PHE A 125 -7.13 -4.11 12.34
CA PHE A 125 -6.59 -4.06 10.99
C PHE A 125 -6.91 -2.74 10.29
N SER A 126 -8.19 -2.37 10.18
CA SER A 126 -8.64 -1.21 9.38
C SER A 126 -8.33 0.16 10.00
N VAL A 127 -8.23 0.23 11.32
CA VAL A 127 -8.07 1.48 12.06
C VAL A 127 -6.65 1.67 12.57
N ALA A 128 -5.86 0.60 12.66
CA ALA A 128 -4.45 0.68 13.04
C ALA A 128 -3.51 -0.02 12.05
N ALA A 129 -3.47 -1.37 12.03
CA ALA A 129 -2.42 -2.15 11.35
C ALA A 129 -2.23 -1.73 9.88
N TYR A 130 -3.31 -1.66 9.11
CA TYR A 130 -3.28 -1.35 7.69
C TYR A 130 -3.34 0.16 7.38
N ARG A 131 -3.07 1.01 8.38
CA ARG A 131 -2.75 2.44 8.19
C ARG A 131 -1.25 2.72 8.15
N LEU A 132 -0.44 1.67 8.06
CA LEU A 132 1.01 1.71 7.91
C LEU A 132 1.48 2.54 6.69
N GLY A 133 0.70 2.53 5.60
CA GLY A 133 1.11 3.16 4.33
C GLY A 133 1.31 4.68 4.41
N HIS A 134 0.73 5.33 5.43
CA HIS A 134 0.89 6.75 5.67
C HIS A 134 2.32 7.16 6.09
N SER A 135 3.07 6.26 6.72
CA SER A 135 4.48 6.49 7.05
C SER A 135 5.38 6.23 5.83
N MET A 136 4.97 5.32 4.95
CA MET A 136 5.73 4.92 3.76
C MET A 136 5.65 5.91 2.58
N VAL A 137 4.60 6.74 2.53
CA VAL A 137 4.39 7.65 1.39
C VAL A 137 5.47 8.73 1.35
N ARG A 138 5.92 9.06 0.14
CA ARG A 138 6.90 10.15 -0.09
C ARG A 138 6.14 11.45 -0.34
N PRO A 139 6.70 12.62 0.00
CA PRO A 139 6.03 13.89 -0.27
C PRO A 139 5.93 14.18 -1.77
N SER A 140 6.84 13.61 -2.58
CA SER A 140 6.91 13.83 -4.02
C SER A 140 7.71 12.72 -4.75
N TYR A 141 7.48 12.58 -6.05
CA TYR A 141 8.04 11.51 -6.89
C TYR A 141 8.61 12.06 -8.21
N HIS A 142 9.65 11.42 -8.73
CA HIS A 142 9.91 11.47 -10.17
C HIS A 142 8.98 10.48 -10.88
N LEU A 143 8.44 10.85 -12.03
CA LEU A 143 7.44 10.03 -12.74
C LEU A 143 8.01 9.27 -13.94
N ASN A 144 8.91 9.92 -14.67
CA ASN A 144 9.53 9.40 -15.89
C ASN A 144 10.80 10.21 -16.19
N GLU A 145 11.61 9.73 -17.14
CA GLU A 145 12.87 10.39 -17.50
C GLU A 145 12.69 11.78 -18.10
N GLU A 146 11.61 12.01 -18.88
CA GLU A 146 11.34 13.34 -19.45
C GLU A 146 11.11 14.36 -18.33
N GLN A 147 10.23 14.03 -17.38
CA GLN A 147 9.92 14.85 -16.21
C GLN A 147 11.19 15.10 -15.40
N GLN A 148 11.96 14.04 -15.10
CA GLN A 148 13.19 14.17 -14.32
C GLN A 148 14.20 15.10 -15.00
N ARG A 149 14.54 14.86 -16.27
CA ARG A 149 15.49 15.69 -17.03
C ARG A 149 15.01 17.14 -17.13
N PHE A 150 13.72 17.36 -17.37
CA PHE A 150 13.14 18.69 -17.42
C PHE A 150 13.35 19.42 -16.09
N THR A 151 13.04 18.76 -14.97
CA THR A 151 13.19 19.35 -13.62
C THR A 151 14.63 19.44 -13.14
N GLU A 152 15.57 18.66 -13.68
CA GLU A 152 17.00 18.83 -13.41
C GLU A 152 17.58 20.04 -14.16
N ALA A 153 17.09 20.30 -15.38
CA ALA A 153 17.51 21.44 -16.19
C ALA A 153 16.83 22.76 -15.81
N HIS A 154 15.61 22.71 -15.26
CA HIS A 154 14.78 23.90 -15.00
C HIS A 154 14.27 24.00 -13.54
N GLY A 155 14.49 22.97 -12.73
CA GLY A 155 13.99 22.87 -11.35
C GLY A 155 15.12 22.91 -10.32
N GLY A 156 14.83 23.53 -9.18
CA GLY A 156 15.77 23.79 -8.11
C GLY A 156 15.46 25.13 -7.44
N THR A 157 14.97 25.06 -6.20
CA THR A 157 14.76 26.13 -5.17
C THR A 157 14.32 27.55 -5.58
N GLY A 158 13.89 27.82 -6.81
CA GLY A 158 13.62 29.19 -7.27
C GLY A 158 12.31 29.41 -8.01
N ASN A 159 11.73 28.39 -8.67
CA ASN A 159 10.45 28.53 -9.36
C ASN A 159 9.35 27.72 -8.65
N PRO A 160 8.49 28.37 -7.83
CA PRO A 160 7.42 27.68 -7.10
C PRO A 160 6.36 27.07 -8.02
N ARG A 161 6.39 27.32 -9.34
CA ARG A 161 5.44 26.75 -10.31
C ARG A 161 5.85 25.36 -10.83
N ILE A 162 7.13 24.99 -10.78
CA ILE A 162 7.63 23.72 -11.31
C ILE A 162 8.44 23.01 -10.21
N PRO A 163 7.83 22.05 -9.50
CA PRO A 163 8.52 21.37 -8.41
C PRO A 163 9.57 20.39 -8.95
N PHE A 164 10.69 20.24 -8.23
CA PHE A 164 11.79 19.34 -8.63
C PHE A 164 11.34 17.87 -8.72
N ARG A 165 10.44 17.48 -7.81
CA ARG A 165 9.72 16.21 -7.82
C ARG A 165 8.23 16.53 -7.74
N ILE A 166 7.39 15.73 -8.37
CA ILE A 166 5.95 15.98 -8.43
C ILE A 166 5.32 15.65 -7.07
N PRO A 167 4.72 16.63 -6.36
CA PRO A 167 4.08 16.38 -5.08
C PRO A 167 2.98 15.35 -5.19
N ILE A 168 2.88 14.45 -4.20
CA ILE A 168 1.76 13.52 -4.09
C ILE A 168 0.43 14.28 -3.99
N PHE A 169 0.49 15.41 -3.29
CA PHE A 169 -0.64 16.24 -2.91
C PHE A 169 -0.23 17.72 -2.94
N SER A 170 -0.94 18.55 -3.72
CA SER A 170 -0.70 20.01 -3.79
C SER A 170 -1.93 20.77 -4.28
N ALA A 171 -2.12 22.01 -3.82
CA ALA A 171 -3.19 22.90 -4.29
C ALA A 171 -2.90 23.57 -5.65
N SER A 172 -1.64 23.58 -6.09
CA SER A 172 -1.21 24.27 -7.32
C SER A 172 -0.07 23.55 -8.04
N GLY A 173 0.19 23.96 -9.28
CA GLY A 173 1.24 23.41 -10.14
C GLY A 173 1.02 21.95 -10.53
N PRO A 174 1.98 21.35 -11.24
CA PRO A 174 2.02 19.91 -11.49
C PRO A 174 1.97 19.10 -10.19
N ASN A 175 1.01 18.18 -10.08
CA ASN A 175 0.79 17.37 -8.88
C ASN A 175 0.11 16.03 -9.21
N LEU A 176 0.16 15.10 -8.27
CA LEU A 176 -0.46 13.77 -8.41
C LEU A 176 -1.89 13.69 -7.86
N ASN A 177 -2.57 14.81 -7.54
CA ASN A 177 -3.97 14.78 -7.11
C ASN A 177 -4.82 14.07 -8.16
N GLY A 178 -5.72 13.19 -7.71
CA GLY A 178 -6.64 12.45 -8.54
C GLY A 178 -7.98 13.15 -8.76
N PHE A 179 -9.03 12.36 -8.97
CA PHE A 179 -10.39 12.77 -9.31
C PHE A 179 -10.47 13.71 -10.51
N ARG A 180 -9.52 13.50 -11.44
CA ARG A 180 -9.35 14.22 -12.69
C ARG A 180 -8.66 13.32 -13.73
N PRO A 181 -8.81 13.60 -15.03
CA PRO A 181 -8.00 12.99 -16.08
C PRO A 181 -6.51 13.26 -15.90
N ILE A 182 -5.66 12.38 -16.43
CA ILE A 182 -4.22 12.66 -16.51
C ILE A 182 -4.02 13.96 -17.31
N PRO A 183 -3.36 14.99 -16.75
CA PRO A 183 -3.16 16.25 -17.44
C PRO A 183 -2.36 16.06 -18.74
N PRO A 184 -2.82 16.58 -19.89
CA PRO A 184 -2.03 16.58 -21.10
C PRO A 184 -0.87 17.57 -20.96
N LYS A 185 0.14 17.43 -21.82
CA LYS A 185 1.21 18.43 -21.94
C LYS A 185 0.64 19.79 -22.32
N SER A 186 1.12 20.84 -21.67
CA SER A 186 0.74 22.22 -21.90
C SER A 186 1.86 23.17 -21.46
N VAL A 187 1.66 24.48 -21.58
CA VAL A 187 2.61 25.48 -21.07
C VAL A 187 2.78 25.36 -19.54
N ASP A 188 1.70 25.05 -18.82
CA ASP A 188 1.72 24.87 -17.36
C ASP A 188 2.08 23.44 -16.92
N GLN A 189 2.14 22.49 -17.86
CA GLN A 189 2.48 21.08 -17.66
C GLN A 189 3.46 20.64 -18.78
N PRO A 190 4.73 21.05 -18.72
CA PRO A 190 5.66 20.93 -19.85
C PRO A 190 6.19 19.51 -20.11
N PHE A 191 5.86 18.55 -19.24
CA PHE A 191 6.29 17.14 -19.32
C PHE A 191 5.12 16.19 -19.13
N SER A 192 5.30 14.94 -19.56
CA SER A 192 4.29 13.88 -19.41
C SER A 192 4.04 13.56 -17.93
N MET A 193 2.77 13.38 -17.57
CA MET A 193 2.33 12.86 -16.26
C MET A 193 2.12 11.34 -16.27
N GLU A 194 2.43 10.68 -17.39
CA GLU A 194 2.42 9.21 -17.48
C GLU A 194 3.61 8.62 -16.69
N ILE A 195 3.34 7.58 -15.92
CA ILE A 195 4.34 6.91 -15.09
C ILE A 195 5.16 5.94 -15.94
N ASP A 196 6.48 6.11 -15.89
CA ASP A 196 7.43 5.05 -16.25
C ASP A 196 7.61 4.16 -15.02
N TRP A 197 7.05 2.94 -15.08
CA TRP A 197 6.95 2.06 -13.92
C TRP A 197 8.28 1.61 -13.35
N LYS A 198 9.40 1.73 -14.08
CA LYS A 198 10.74 1.46 -13.52
C LYS A 198 11.15 2.44 -12.39
N PHE A 199 10.46 3.57 -12.27
CA PHE A 199 10.63 4.50 -11.15
C PHE A 199 9.98 3.99 -9.85
N PHE A 200 9.12 2.97 -9.93
CA PHE A 200 8.32 2.44 -8.81
C PHE A 200 8.54 0.94 -8.58
N PHE A 201 8.93 0.19 -9.61
CA PHE A 201 9.23 -1.24 -9.54
C PHE A 201 10.66 -1.51 -10.01
N ASP A 202 11.31 -2.46 -9.35
CA ASP A 202 12.59 -2.98 -9.82
C ASP A 202 12.35 -3.96 -10.97
N PHE A 203 12.78 -3.57 -12.17
CA PHE A 203 12.76 -4.43 -13.36
C PHE A 203 14.14 -4.99 -13.71
N ASN A 204 15.08 -4.96 -12.77
CA ASN A 204 16.49 -5.33 -12.95
C ASN A 204 17.18 -4.52 -14.07
N THR A 205 16.78 -3.24 -14.24
CA THR A 205 17.34 -2.37 -15.29
C THR A 205 18.69 -1.75 -14.92
N GLY A 206 19.16 -1.96 -13.68
CA GLY A 206 20.34 -1.30 -13.12
C GLY A 206 20.12 0.19 -12.80
N GLY A 207 21.08 0.81 -12.12
CA GLY A 207 21.05 2.24 -11.76
C GLY A 207 20.48 2.55 -10.37
N LYS A 208 20.05 3.79 -10.15
CA LYS A 208 19.51 4.30 -8.86
C LYS A 208 17.97 4.15 -8.74
N LEU A 209 17.36 3.31 -9.57
CA LEU A 209 15.92 3.06 -9.60
C LEU A 209 15.64 1.65 -9.06
N PRO A 210 14.46 1.40 -8.47
CA PRO A 210 13.31 2.30 -8.29
C PRO A 210 13.50 3.35 -7.19
N GLN A 211 12.50 4.22 -6.98
CA GLN A 211 12.42 5.11 -5.83
C GLN A 211 11.75 4.37 -4.65
N PRO A 212 12.49 3.86 -3.65
CA PRO A 212 11.88 3.13 -2.54
C PRO A 212 10.95 4.05 -1.74
N SER A 213 9.95 3.43 -1.11
CA SER A 213 9.10 4.11 -0.13
C SER A 213 9.92 4.65 1.03
N TYR A 214 9.32 5.52 1.84
CA TYR A 214 9.88 5.82 3.15
C TYR A 214 9.76 4.61 4.08
N ARG A 215 10.60 4.61 5.12
CA ARG A 215 10.61 3.59 6.16
C ARG A 215 9.32 3.65 6.97
N LEU A 216 8.97 2.52 7.56
CA LEU A 216 7.92 2.43 8.57
C LEU A 216 8.44 3.01 9.88
N ASP A 217 8.00 4.22 10.20
CA ASP A 217 8.37 4.93 11.41
C ASP A 217 7.23 5.77 11.99
N THR A 218 7.49 6.38 13.14
CA THR A 218 6.54 7.25 13.85
C THR A 218 6.39 8.64 13.23
N SER A 219 7.00 8.89 12.06
CA SER A 219 6.96 10.17 11.35
C SER A 219 5.99 10.12 10.17
N LEU A 220 5.52 11.32 9.78
CA LEU A 220 4.71 11.51 8.57
C LEU A 220 5.31 12.64 7.74
N VAL A 221 5.06 12.59 6.43
CA VAL A 221 5.48 13.65 5.52
C VAL A 221 4.56 14.87 5.64
N GLU A 222 5.13 16.06 5.43
CA GLU A 222 4.44 17.35 5.56
C GLU A 222 3.07 17.41 4.85
N PRO A 223 2.91 16.91 3.59
CA PRO A 223 1.61 16.93 2.91
C PRO A 223 0.47 16.20 3.63
N LEU A 224 0.76 15.33 4.61
CA LEU A 224 -0.27 14.61 5.37
C LEU A 224 -0.77 15.37 6.61
N PHE A 225 -0.15 16.50 6.96
CA PHE A 225 -0.61 17.35 8.07
C PHE A 225 -1.67 18.37 7.64
N ASP A 226 -1.76 18.68 6.35
CA ASP A 226 -2.77 19.58 5.79
C ASP A 226 -3.43 18.98 4.55
N LEU A 227 -4.52 18.24 4.79
CA LEU A 227 -5.28 17.59 3.73
C LEU A 227 -6.38 18.48 3.13
N ARG A 228 -6.32 19.82 3.27
CA ARG A 228 -7.27 20.77 2.66
C ARG A 228 -7.09 20.86 1.13
N ILE A 229 -7.20 19.73 0.48
CA ILE A 229 -7.04 19.55 -0.96
C ILE A 229 -8.43 19.24 -1.52
N PRO A 230 -8.85 19.93 -2.60
CA PRO A 230 -10.16 19.70 -3.19
C PRO A 230 -10.41 18.22 -3.45
N LYS A 231 -11.56 17.71 -3.00
CA LYS A 231 -12.02 16.32 -3.13
C LYS A 231 -11.25 15.26 -2.31
N VAL A 232 -10.24 15.64 -1.50
CA VAL A 232 -9.55 14.71 -0.59
C VAL A 232 -10.26 14.64 0.77
N ILE A 233 -10.62 15.78 1.34
CA ILE A 233 -11.49 15.87 2.53
C ILE A 233 -12.70 16.78 2.24
N GLY A 234 -13.77 16.61 3.01
CA GLY A 234 -14.96 17.46 2.90
C GLY A 234 -14.66 18.91 3.28
N PRO A 235 -15.36 19.91 2.69
CA PRO A 235 -15.09 21.33 2.88
C PRO A 235 -15.29 21.85 4.31
N HIS A 236 -15.91 21.05 5.20
CA HIS A 236 -16.19 21.39 6.60
C HIS A 236 -15.47 20.46 7.58
N GLU A 237 -14.49 19.69 7.11
CA GLU A 237 -13.73 18.77 7.94
C GLU A 237 -12.85 19.54 8.93
N LYS A 238 -12.98 19.23 10.23
CA LYS A 238 -12.24 19.92 11.29
C LYS A 238 -10.86 19.32 11.52
N HIS A 239 -10.72 18.01 11.28
CA HIS A 239 -9.45 17.31 11.43
C HIS A 239 -8.75 17.23 10.08
N ILE A 240 -7.87 18.20 9.82
CA ILE A 240 -7.12 18.35 8.56
C ILE A 240 -5.83 17.51 8.54
N SER A 241 -5.30 17.15 9.72
CA SER A 241 -4.13 16.28 9.85
C SER A 241 -4.54 14.82 9.80
N LEU A 242 -3.85 14.03 8.99
CA LEU A 242 -4.08 12.60 8.90
C LEU A 242 -3.80 11.88 10.23
N ALA A 243 -2.75 12.27 10.96
CA ALA A 243 -2.42 11.71 12.26
C ALA A 243 -3.54 11.94 13.26
N GLU A 244 -4.06 13.17 13.32
CA GLU A 244 -5.18 13.53 14.18
C GLU A 244 -6.41 12.67 13.85
N ARG A 245 -6.76 12.54 12.56
CA ARG A 245 -7.86 11.70 12.09
C ARG A 245 -7.70 10.23 12.49
N ASN A 246 -6.49 9.68 12.35
CA ASN A 246 -6.19 8.29 12.71
C ASN A 246 -6.37 8.07 14.22
N LEU A 247 -5.83 8.96 15.05
CA LEU A 247 -5.92 8.87 16.50
C LEU A 247 -7.37 9.03 17.01
N PHE A 248 -8.12 10.00 16.49
CA PHE A 248 -9.55 10.14 16.82
C PHE A 248 -10.37 8.94 16.37
N ARG A 249 -10.10 8.40 15.17
CA ARG A 249 -10.78 7.20 14.69
C ARG A 249 -10.49 5.99 15.58
N GLY A 250 -9.23 5.81 15.98
CA GLY A 250 -8.84 4.77 16.93
C GLY A 250 -9.60 4.87 18.24
N ARG A 251 -9.67 6.08 18.81
CA ARG A 251 -10.47 6.35 20.01
C ARG A 251 -11.97 6.10 19.80
N SER A 252 -12.56 6.56 18.70
CA SER A 252 -14.00 6.39 18.45
C SER A 252 -14.40 4.93 18.26
N MET A 253 -13.48 4.10 17.79
CA MET A 253 -13.67 2.67 17.59
C MET A 253 -13.22 1.85 18.81
N ALA A 254 -12.87 2.52 19.91
CA ALA A 254 -12.38 1.89 21.15
C ALA A 254 -11.23 0.89 20.92
N LEU A 255 -10.27 1.25 20.06
CA LEU A 255 -9.10 0.40 19.83
C LEU A 255 -8.34 0.15 21.15
N PRO A 256 -7.89 -1.09 21.41
CA PRO A 256 -6.99 -1.37 22.52
C PRO A 256 -5.63 -0.68 22.33
N SER A 257 -4.86 -0.54 23.41
CA SER A 257 -3.47 -0.10 23.31
C SER A 257 -2.60 -1.17 22.65
N GLY A 258 -1.48 -0.75 22.06
CA GLY A 258 -0.52 -1.68 21.47
C GLY A 258 0.01 -2.70 22.48
N GLN A 259 0.30 -2.27 23.71
CA GLN A 259 0.70 -3.16 24.80
C GLN A 259 -0.37 -4.20 25.14
N SER A 260 -1.65 -3.83 25.10
CA SER A 260 -2.75 -4.77 25.38
C SER A 260 -2.86 -5.83 24.28
N VAL A 261 -2.72 -5.42 23.01
CA VAL A 261 -2.72 -6.35 21.87
C VAL A 261 -1.50 -7.27 21.91
N ALA A 262 -0.31 -6.74 22.21
CA ALA A 262 0.91 -7.52 22.35
C ALA A 262 0.73 -8.64 23.39
N ARG A 263 0.26 -8.29 24.60
CA ARG A 263 -0.01 -9.27 25.67
C ARG A 263 -1.08 -10.29 25.26
N ALA A 264 -2.15 -9.85 24.60
CA ALA A 264 -3.20 -10.75 24.12
C ALA A 264 -2.68 -11.74 23.07
N MET A 265 -1.66 -11.36 22.30
CA MET A 265 -0.98 -12.21 21.32
C MET A 265 0.19 -13.02 21.93
N GLY A 266 0.45 -12.89 23.23
CA GLY A 266 1.57 -13.57 23.90
C GLY A 266 2.94 -12.97 23.59
N LEU A 267 2.99 -11.73 23.10
CA LEU A 267 4.21 -10.99 22.83
C LEU A 267 4.59 -10.12 24.03
N GLU A 268 5.90 -9.99 24.28
CA GLU A 268 6.40 -8.99 25.23
C GLU A 268 6.17 -7.58 24.63
N PRO A 269 5.47 -6.67 25.33
CA PRO A 269 5.29 -5.31 24.84
C PRO A 269 6.63 -4.56 24.72
N LEU A 270 6.70 -3.62 23.78
CA LEU A 270 7.83 -2.68 23.69
C LEU A 270 8.03 -1.96 25.01
N ALA A 271 9.29 -1.78 25.38
CA ALA A 271 9.66 -0.99 26.53
C ALA A 271 9.19 0.47 26.36
N GLY A 272 8.83 1.13 27.46
CA GLY A 272 8.33 2.50 27.40
C GLY A 272 9.33 3.48 26.76
N GLU A 273 10.62 3.26 26.96
CA GLU A 273 11.71 4.03 26.35
C GLU A 273 11.82 3.87 24.83
N ASP A 274 11.15 2.88 24.24
CA ASP A 274 11.07 2.68 22.79
C ASP A 274 9.80 3.30 22.17
N LEU A 275 8.91 3.84 23.01
CA LEU A 275 7.64 4.46 22.63
C LEU A 275 7.71 5.98 22.78
N LEU A 276 8.76 6.58 22.22
CA LEU A 276 9.06 8.00 22.38
C LEU A 276 8.31 8.87 21.37
N LEU A 277 7.82 10.02 21.81
CA LEU A 277 7.54 11.16 20.92
C LEU A 277 8.84 11.48 20.18
N GLY A 278 8.92 11.06 18.91
CA GLY A 278 10.16 10.79 18.16
C GLY A 278 11.23 11.90 18.06
N GLN A 279 12.28 11.67 17.27
CA GLN A 279 13.48 12.51 17.18
C GLN A 279 13.18 14.03 17.03
N ASN A 280 12.14 14.38 16.28
CA ASN A 280 11.71 15.76 16.06
C ASN A 280 11.35 16.50 17.36
N PHE A 281 10.83 15.80 18.38
CA PHE A 281 10.49 16.40 19.66
C PHE A 281 11.75 16.74 20.47
N ALA A 282 12.69 15.79 20.57
CA ALA A 282 13.98 16.01 21.23
C ALA A 282 14.76 17.16 20.56
N GLU A 283 14.75 17.21 19.22
CA GLU A 283 15.33 18.31 18.45
C GLU A 283 14.61 19.64 18.69
N ALA A 284 13.28 19.65 18.75
CA ALA A 284 12.50 20.86 19.02
C ALA A 284 12.77 21.43 20.43
N ILE A 285 12.95 20.57 21.44
CA ILE A 285 13.42 20.98 22.77
C ILE A 285 14.81 21.58 22.67
N LYS A 286 15.76 20.87 22.05
CA LYS A 286 17.17 21.32 21.91
C LYS A 286 17.26 22.67 21.17
N ALA A 287 16.42 22.86 20.16
CA ALA A 287 16.31 24.09 19.38
C ALA A 287 15.50 25.21 20.07
N LYS A 288 15.02 24.99 21.31
CA LYS A 288 14.17 25.94 22.06
C LYS A 288 12.94 26.41 21.28
N LYS A 289 12.38 25.53 20.44
CA LYS A 289 11.18 25.82 19.63
C LYS A 289 9.87 25.60 20.40
N LEU A 290 9.95 25.04 21.60
CA LEU A 290 8.80 24.70 22.43
C LEU A 290 8.76 25.57 23.68
N THR A 291 7.57 26.02 24.04
CA THR A 291 7.28 26.67 25.32
C THR A 291 7.35 25.65 26.47
N GLU A 292 7.56 26.12 27.70
CA GLU A 292 7.51 25.26 28.90
C GLU A 292 6.21 24.47 29.00
N HIS A 293 5.09 25.08 28.62
CA HIS A 293 3.79 24.42 28.62
C HIS A 293 3.74 23.24 27.63
N GLN A 294 4.26 23.43 26.42
CA GLN A 294 4.34 22.37 25.41
C GLN A 294 5.26 21.24 25.84
N ILE A 295 6.39 21.56 26.50
CA ILE A 295 7.31 20.55 27.05
C ILE A 295 6.59 19.71 28.12
N LYS A 296 5.98 20.35 29.12
CA LYS A 296 5.23 19.66 30.18
C LYS A 296 4.08 18.81 29.63
N HIS A 297 3.37 19.32 28.63
CA HIS A 297 2.30 18.57 27.98
C HIS A 297 2.84 17.31 27.27
N ALA A 298 3.93 17.45 26.53
CA ALA A 298 4.54 16.33 25.83
C ALA A 298 5.13 15.28 26.79
N GLU A 299 5.76 15.69 27.91
CA GLU A 299 6.18 14.75 28.96
C GLU A 299 4.99 13.98 29.55
N ALA A 300 3.83 14.63 29.71
CA ALA A 300 2.62 13.96 30.16
C ALA A 300 2.08 12.96 29.13
N VAL A 301 2.15 13.30 27.84
CA VAL A 301 1.82 12.38 26.74
C VAL A 301 2.79 11.21 26.71
N GLN A 302 4.09 11.45 26.84
CA GLN A 302 5.14 10.42 26.85
C GLN A 302 4.86 9.36 27.93
N ARG A 303 4.62 9.79 29.18
CA ARG A 303 4.25 8.87 30.28
C ARG A 303 3.00 8.04 29.99
N ARG A 304 2.08 8.54 29.16
CA ARG A 304 0.88 7.78 28.76
C ARG A 304 1.21 6.77 27.67
N LEU A 305 2.06 7.11 26.71
CA LEU A 305 2.48 6.17 25.65
C LEU A 305 3.18 4.94 26.25
N GLU A 306 4.05 5.15 27.24
CA GLU A 306 4.78 4.08 27.93
C GLU A 306 3.85 2.99 28.49
N VAL A 307 2.62 3.34 28.87
CA VAL A 307 1.64 2.42 29.48
C VAL A 307 0.57 1.97 28.48
N GLU A 308 0.02 2.91 27.71
CA GLU A 308 -1.12 2.72 26.80
C GLU A 308 -0.93 3.51 25.50
N THR A 309 -0.02 3.05 24.65
CA THR A 309 0.19 3.65 23.32
C THR A 309 -0.99 3.33 22.40
N PRO A 310 -1.56 4.31 21.67
CA PRO A 310 -2.54 4.05 20.63
C PRO A 310 -2.01 3.02 19.62
N LEU A 311 -2.79 1.96 19.32
CA LEU A 311 -2.33 0.82 18.52
C LEU A 311 -1.64 1.23 17.20
N TRP A 312 -2.19 2.22 16.48
CA TRP A 312 -1.60 2.72 15.23
C TRP A 312 -0.19 3.31 15.42
N TYR A 313 0.05 4.01 16.54
CA TYR A 313 1.38 4.54 16.83
C TYR A 313 2.34 3.42 17.26
N TYR A 314 1.84 2.48 18.07
CA TYR A 314 2.63 1.36 18.58
C TYR A 314 3.20 0.51 17.44
N ILE A 315 2.40 0.13 16.44
CA ILE A 315 2.87 -0.69 15.31
C ILE A 315 3.95 0.00 14.47
N LEU A 316 3.93 1.34 14.38
CA LEU A 316 4.95 2.12 13.68
C LEU A 316 6.23 2.19 14.49
N ALA A 317 6.11 2.41 15.81
CA ALA A 317 7.24 2.34 16.73
C ALA A 317 7.87 0.94 16.75
N GLU A 318 7.05 -0.11 16.67
CA GLU A 318 7.50 -1.51 16.61
C GLU A 318 8.36 -1.78 15.37
N ALA A 319 7.86 -1.40 14.18
CA ALA A 319 8.61 -1.51 12.94
C ALA A 319 9.93 -0.71 13.00
N GLN A 320 9.85 0.54 13.46
CA GLN A 320 11.01 1.43 13.59
C GLN A 320 12.06 0.86 14.53
N LYS A 321 11.65 0.34 15.70
CA LYS A 321 12.55 -0.11 16.75
C LYS A 321 13.19 -1.46 16.45
N LEU A 322 12.40 -2.42 15.99
CA LEU A 322 12.86 -3.81 15.86
C LEU A 322 13.55 -4.07 14.51
N HIS A 323 13.18 -3.32 13.47
CA HIS A 323 13.59 -3.59 12.09
C HIS A 323 14.03 -2.35 11.33
N GLU A 324 14.38 -1.26 12.04
CA GLU A 324 14.75 0.02 11.43
C GLU A 324 13.73 0.55 10.41
N GLY A 325 12.46 0.13 10.54
CA GLY A 325 11.38 0.49 9.64
C GLY A 325 11.46 -0.16 8.24
N GLU A 326 12.25 -1.20 8.05
CA GLU A 326 12.36 -1.91 6.77
C GLU A 326 11.17 -2.82 6.48
N HIS A 327 10.59 -3.41 7.54
CA HIS A 327 9.35 -4.19 7.49
C HIS A 327 8.57 -4.06 8.80
N LEU A 328 7.36 -4.60 8.84
CA LEU A 328 6.51 -4.61 10.02
C LEU A 328 7.15 -5.43 11.16
N GLY A 329 6.89 -5.00 12.39
CA GLY A 329 7.18 -5.80 13.59
C GLY A 329 6.22 -6.99 13.76
N PRO A 330 6.51 -7.88 14.74
CA PRO A 330 5.80 -9.14 14.91
C PRO A 330 4.30 -8.97 15.18
N LEU A 331 3.88 -7.97 15.97
CA LEU A 331 2.47 -7.72 16.23
C LEU A 331 1.74 -7.31 14.95
N CYS A 332 2.24 -6.27 14.28
CA CYS A 332 1.57 -5.73 13.09
C CYS A 332 1.62 -6.72 11.92
N GLY A 333 2.80 -7.32 11.69
CA GLY A 333 3.02 -8.30 10.62
C GLY A 333 2.08 -9.48 10.76
N ARG A 334 1.89 -10.00 11.98
CA ARG A 334 0.97 -11.10 12.25
C ARG A 334 -0.50 -10.72 11.98
N ILE A 335 -0.95 -9.55 12.43
CA ILE A 335 -2.32 -9.07 12.17
C ILE A 335 -2.55 -8.94 10.65
N VAL A 336 -1.62 -8.32 9.94
CA VAL A 336 -1.75 -8.09 8.50
C VAL A 336 -1.75 -9.41 7.73
N ALA A 337 -0.77 -10.28 7.98
CA ALA A 337 -0.67 -11.58 7.30
C ALA A 337 -1.91 -12.44 7.51
N GLU A 338 -2.38 -12.58 8.76
CA GLU A 338 -3.57 -13.39 9.05
C GLU A 338 -4.84 -12.86 8.40
N VAL A 339 -5.03 -11.54 8.33
CA VAL A 339 -6.22 -10.96 7.68
C VAL A 339 -6.19 -11.22 6.17
N PHE A 340 -5.06 -11.00 5.50
CA PHE A 340 -4.95 -11.25 4.06
C PHE A 340 -5.10 -12.74 3.71
N ILE A 341 -4.36 -13.61 4.40
CA ILE A 341 -4.43 -15.06 4.17
C ILE A 341 -5.80 -15.59 4.60
N GLY A 342 -6.39 -15.06 5.66
CA GLY A 342 -7.75 -15.36 6.09
C GLY A 342 -8.82 -14.96 5.08
N PHE A 343 -8.65 -13.84 4.37
CA PHE A 343 -9.50 -13.48 3.24
C PHE A 343 -9.41 -14.48 2.10
N LEU A 344 -8.20 -14.90 1.73
CA LEU A 344 -8.05 -15.94 0.71
C LEU A 344 -8.64 -17.27 1.19
N ALA A 345 -8.49 -17.59 2.47
CA ALA A 345 -9.03 -18.80 3.07
C ALA A 345 -10.57 -18.85 3.05
N GLY A 346 -11.25 -17.71 3.17
CA GLY A 346 -12.72 -17.68 3.13
C GLY A 346 -13.32 -17.24 1.79
N ASP A 347 -12.51 -16.85 0.82
CA ASP A 347 -12.95 -16.55 -0.55
C ASP A 347 -13.02 -17.84 -1.38
N SER A 348 -14.24 -18.26 -1.73
CA SER A 348 -14.49 -19.45 -2.55
C SER A 348 -13.98 -19.35 -3.99
N GLN A 349 -13.49 -18.18 -4.41
CA GLN A 349 -12.91 -17.94 -5.73
C GLN A 349 -11.39 -17.71 -5.67
N SER A 350 -10.76 -17.80 -4.49
CA SER A 350 -9.32 -17.62 -4.35
C SER A 350 -8.54 -18.80 -4.90
N TYR A 351 -7.30 -18.55 -5.36
CA TYR A 351 -6.43 -19.66 -5.77
C TYR A 351 -6.19 -20.63 -4.61
N LEU A 352 -6.06 -20.12 -3.37
CA LEU A 352 -5.78 -20.92 -2.19
C LEU A 352 -6.91 -21.89 -1.85
N GLN A 353 -8.17 -21.53 -2.10
CA GLN A 353 -9.32 -22.42 -1.87
C GLN A 353 -9.62 -23.33 -3.06
N VAL A 354 -9.49 -22.81 -4.28
CA VAL A 354 -9.89 -23.56 -5.50
C VAL A 354 -8.81 -24.54 -5.96
N ASP A 355 -7.55 -24.12 -5.98
CA ASP A 355 -6.39 -24.94 -6.35
C ASP A 355 -5.17 -24.52 -5.52
N PRO A 356 -4.99 -25.03 -4.28
CA PRO A 356 -3.89 -24.65 -3.40
C PRO A 356 -2.50 -25.05 -3.94
N GLY A 357 -2.45 -25.86 -5.00
CA GLY A 357 -1.22 -26.19 -5.74
C GLY A 357 -1.03 -25.34 -6.99
N TRP A 358 -1.89 -24.34 -7.23
CA TRP A 358 -1.76 -23.41 -8.34
C TRP A 358 -0.59 -22.45 -8.07
N THR A 359 0.22 -22.24 -9.11
CA THR A 359 1.27 -21.24 -9.13
C THR A 359 1.31 -20.59 -10.52
N PRO A 360 1.80 -19.35 -10.64
CA PRO A 360 2.01 -18.72 -11.96
C PRO A 360 2.91 -19.56 -12.88
N VAL A 361 3.93 -20.24 -12.31
CA VAL A 361 4.79 -21.18 -13.04
C VAL A 361 3.97 -22.33 -13.64
N ARG A 362 3.12 -22.98 -12.85
CA ARG A 362 2.27 -24.09 -13.33
C ARG A 362 1.23 -23.60 -14.35
N GLU A 363 0.75 -22.36 -14.22
CA GLU A 363 -0.15 -21.71 -15.17
C GLU A 363 0.54 -21.40 -16.52
N GLY A 364 1.87 -21.28 -16.53
CA GLY A 364 2.65 -20.94 -17.71
C GLY A 364 2.47 -19.49 -18.16
N LEU A 365 2.04 -18.61 -17.26
CA LEU A 365 1.86 -17.17 -17.49
C LEU A 365 2.47 -16.41 -16.32
N VAL A 366 3.31 -15.43 -16.62
CA VAL A 366 4.00 -14.59 -15.61
C VAL A 366 4.63 -15.44 -14.48
N PRO A 367 5.54 -16.38 -14.82
CA PRO A 367 5.96 -17.46 -13.91
C PRO A 367 6.57 -16.97 -12.60
N GLU A 368 7.25 -15.83 -12.59
CA GLU A 368 7.84 -15.22 -11.40
C GLU A 368 6.77 -14.67 -10.43
N GLY A 369 5.61 -14.26 -10.95
CA GLY A 369 4.43 -13.97 -10.14
C GLY A 369 4.48 -12.71 -9.27
N SER A 370 5.58 -11.94 -9.26
CA SER A 370 5.67 -10.70 -8.49
C SER A 370 4.77 -9.60 -9.06
N LEU A 371 4.47 -8.57 -8.27
CA LEU A 371 3.74 -7.40 -8.76
C LEU A 371 4.51 -6.69 -9.86
N ALA A 372 5.85 -6.63 -9.77
CA ALA A 372 6.70 -6.07 -10.82
C ALA A 372 6.55 -6.86 -12.13
N ASP A 373 6.51 -8.18 -12.08
CA ASP A 373 6.34 -9.03 -13.27
C ASP A 373 4.96 -8.88 -13.89
N LEU A 374 3.91 -8.74 -13.06
CA LEU A 374 2.56 -8.45 -13.56
C LEU A 374 2.50 -7.10 -14.27
N VAL A 375 3.13 -6.07 -13.68
CA VAL A 375 3.20 -4.73 -14.29
C VAL A 375 3.98 -4.80 -15.59
N LYS A 376 5.16 -5.41 -15.60
CA LYS A 376 6.01 -5.60 -16.78
C LYS A 376 5.29 -6.34 -17.89
N PHE A 377 4.62 -7.45 -17.55
CA PHE A 377 3.80 -8.21 -18.50
C PHE A 377 2.67 -7.35 -19.09
N ALA A 378 1.99 -6.55 -18.26
CA ALA A 378 0.86 -5.73 -18.69
C ALA A 378 1.27 -4.54 -19.59
N ILE A 379 2.41 -3.90 -19.32
CA ILE A 379 2.83 -2.67 -20.04
C ILE A 379 3.71 -2.95 -21.25
N ASN A 380 4.42 -4.08 -21.29
CA ASN A 380 5.21 -4.45 -22.47
C ASN A 380 4.29 -4.66 -23.67
N GLY A 381 4.80 -4.36 -24.87
CA GLY A 381 4.06 -4.53 -26.12
C GLY A 381 3.46 -5.93 -26.29
N ASN A 382 2.50 -6.03 -27.20
CA ASN A 382 2.00 -7.30 -27.67
C ASN A 382 2.93 -7.88 -28.73
#